data_AF-F7JMJ8-F1
#
_entry.id   AF-F7JMJ8-F1
#
_cell.length_a   1.000
_cell.length_b   1.000
_cell.length_c   1.000
_cell.angle_alpha   90.00
_cell.angle_beta   90.00
_cell.angle_gamma   90.00
#
_symmetry.space_group_name_H-M   'P 1'
#
loop_
_entity.id
_entity.type
_entity.pdbx_description
1 polymer ?
#
loop_
_entity_poly.entity_id
_entity_poly.type
_entity_poly.pdbx_seq_one_letter_code
_entity_poly.pdbx_strand_id
1 'polypeptide(L)'
;MNSGSLGHGLPVCVGMAKAGKMDGRTYRVYTVMGDGELAEGSVWEGAMAASHYKLDNLCAIVDRNRLQISGNTEDVMAHDDLCERFRSFGWHVIDVADGNDIDELHAAFEEAKTVKGKPTVLIANTIKGKGSSVMENQVSWHHKVPNAKEYTQIMEDFKRAKEAF
;
A
#
# COMPACT_ATOMS: atom_id res chain seq x y z
N MET A 1 0.44 -17.84 -4.37
CA MET A 1 0.86 -17.23 -3.08
C MET A 1 -0.39 -17.19 -2.22
N ASN A 2 -0.32 -17.67 -0.98
CA ASN A 2 -1.37 -17.45 0.00
C ASN A 2 -0.93 -16.26 0.88
N SER A 3 -1.81 -15.30 1.09
CA SER A 3 -1.65 -14.21 2.05
C SER A 3 -2.70 -14.33 3.17
N GLY A 4 -2.73 -13.38 4.10
CA GLY A 4 -3.72 -13.31 5.18
C GLY A 4 -3.10 -13.14 6.57
N SER A 5 -1.91 -13.69 6.79
CA SER A 5 -1.07 -13.28 7.91
C SER A 5 -0.30 -12.03 7.50
N LEU A 6 -0.61 -10.91 8.16
CA LEU A 6 0.04 -9.62 7.93
C LEU A 6 1.57 -9.72 8.08
N GLY A 7 2.28 -8.87 7.35
CA GLY A 7 3.73 -8.73 7.40
C GLY A 7 4.50 -9.68 6.48
N HIS A 8 3.88 -10.77 6.01
CA HIS A 8 4.54 -11.75 5.14
C HIS A 8 4.56 -11.36 3.65
N GLY A 9 3.69 -10.43 3.22
CA GLY A 9 3.57 -10.06 1.80
C GLY A 9 4.86 -9.53 1.21
N LEU A 10 5.47 -8.55 1.89
CA LEU A 10 6.74 -7.95 1.45
C LEU A 10 7.90 -8.97 1.41
N PRO A 11 8.21 -9.72 2.48
CA PRO A 11 9.26 -10.74 2.46
C PRO A 11 9.12 -11.77 1.32
N VAL A 12 7.90 -12.23 1.03
CA VAL A 12 7.68 -13.15 -0.09
C VAL A 12 7.98 -12.45 -1.42
N CYS A 13 7.55 -11.19 -1.59
CA CYS A 13 7.83 -10.41 -2.78
C CYS A 13 9.33 -10.08 -2.96
N VAL A 14 10.08 -9.91 -1.86
CA VAL A 14 11.56 -9.84 -1.91
C VAL A 14 12.13 -11.11 -2.52
N GLY A 15 11.67 -12.28 -2.07
CA GLY A 15 12.09 -13.56 -2.62
C GLY A 15 11.78 -13.69 -4.12
N MET A 16 10.57 -13.31 -4.54
CA MET A 16 10.16 -13.32 -5.94
C MET A 16 11.00 -12.36 -6.81
N ALA A 17 11.22 -11.13 -6.34
CA ALA A 17 12.00 -10.14 -7.06
C ALA A 17 13.47 -10.57 -7.20
N LYS A 18 14.03 -11.16 -6.14
CA LYS A 18 15.39 -11.72 -6.15
C LYS A 18 15.51 -12.89 -7.13
N ALA A 19 14.56 -13.83 -7.12
CA ALA A 19 14.53 -14.94 -8.06
C ALA A 19 14.45 -14.45 -9.51
N GLY A 20 13.58 -13.47 -9.79
CA GLY A 20 13.47 -12.85 -11.11
C GLY A 20 14.80 -12.28 -11.61
N LYS A 21 15.56 -11.59 -10.74
CA LYS A 21 16.89 -11.09 -11.10
C LYS A 21 17.90 -12.20 -11.35
N MET A 22 17.93 -13.23 -10.50
CA MET A 22 18.83 -14.38 -10.65
C MET A 22 18.60 -15.11 -11.98
N ASP A 23 17.34 -15.20 -12.41
CA ASP A 23 16.93 -15.84 -13.66
C ASP A 23 17.01 -14.90 -14.88
N GLY A 24 17.51 -13.66 -14.74
CA GLY A 24 17.58 -12.69 -15.84
C GLY A 24 16.21 -12.26 -16.39
N ARG A 25 15.15 -12.36 -15.59
CA ARG A 25 13.78 -11.99 -15.99
C ARG A 25 13.58 -10.48 -15.95
N THR A 26 12.73 -9.98 -16.84
CA THR A 26 12.43 -8.55 -16.99
C THR A 26 11.15 -8.10 -16.27
N TYR A 27 10.45 -9.00 -15.58
CA TYR A 27 9.25 -8.64 -14.85
C TYR A 27 9.55 -7.81 -13.60
N ARG A 28 8.53 -7.05 -13.18
CA ARG A 28 8.52 -6.35 -11.88
C ARG A 28 7.57 -7.07 -10.93
N VAL A 29 7.87 -7.01 -9.64
CA VAL A 29 7.06 -7.53 -8.55
C VAL A 29 6.43 -6.34 -7.83
N TYR A 30 5.13 -6.42 -7.59
CA TYR A 30 4.39 -5.40 -6.85
C TYR A 30 3.79 -6.03 -5.59
N THR A 31 3.81 -5.29 -4.47
CA THR A 31 3.17 -5.70 -3.21
C THR A 31 2.37 -4.53 -2.66
N VAL A 32 1.14 -4.79 -2.23
CA VAL A 32 0.30 -3.82 -1.53
C VAL A 32 0.24 -4.24 -0.07
N MET A 33 0.46 -3.29 0.83
CA MET A 33 0.43 -3.47 2.27
C MET A 33 -0.49 -2.43 2.90
N GLY A 34 -1.12 -2.77 4.02
CA GLY A 34 -1.79 -1.76 4.85
C GLY A 34 -0.77 -0.97 5.67
N ASP A 35 -1.10 0.23 6.10
CA ASP A 35 -0.27 0.93 7.08
C ASP A 35 -0.25 0.23 8.44
N GLY A 36 -1.39 -0.23 8.96
CA GLY A 36 -1.43 -1.03 10.19
C GLY A 36 -0.66 -2.36 10.11
N GLU A 37 -0.40 -2.89 8.91
CA GLU A 37 0.47 -4.07 8.69
C GLU A 37 1.94 -3.76 9.00
N LEU A 38 2.37 -2.50 8.90
CA LEU A 38 3.77 -2.09 9.09
C LEU A 38 4.22 -2.17 10.56
N ALA A 39 3.32 -2.49 11.49
CA ALA A 39 3.68 -2.85 12.86
C ALA A 39 4.40 -4.22 12.94
N GLU A 40 4.27 -5.08 11.93
CA GLU A 40 4.91 -6.38 11.88
C GLU A 40 6.43 -6.25 11.59
N GLY A 41 7.25 -6.85 12.45
CA GLY A 41 8.72 -6.80 12.32
C GLY A 41 9.25 -7.37 11.00
N SER A 42 8.55 -8.38 10.46
CA SER A 42 8.89 -9.03 9.20
C SER A 42 8.86 -8.09 8.00
N VAL A 43 8.04 -7.03 8.02
CA VAL A 43 8.05 -5.98 7.00
C VAL A 43 9.41 -5.29 6.96
N TRP A 44 9.95 -4.93 8.12
CA TRP A 44 11.22 -4.21 8.21
C TRP A 44 12.42 -5.10 7.88
N GLU A 45 12.35 -6.39 8.21
CA GLU A 45 13.31 -7.40 7.72
C GLU A 45 13.28 -7.50 6.18
N GLY A 46 12.09 -7.53 5.59
CA GLY A 46 11.90 -7.47 4.14
C GLY A 46 12.45 -6.19 3.53
N ALA A 47 12.21 -5.04 4.16
CA ALA A 47 12.72 -3.75 3.71
C ALA A 47 14.25 -3.71 3.68
N MET A 48 14.91 -4.20 4.74
CA MET A 48 16.37 -4.36 4.80
C MET A 48 16.89 -5.24 3.67
N ALA A 49 16.28 -6.42 3.50
CA ALA A 49 16.72 -7.40 2.50
C ALA A 49 16.57 -6.86 1.06
N ALA A 50 15.45 -6.23 0.73
CA ALA A 50 15.20 -5.69 -0.61
C ALA A 50 16.25 -4.65 -1.03
N SER A 51 16.64 -3.78 -0.10
CA SER A 51 17.67 -2.78 -0.31
C SER A 51 19.06 -3.41 -0.45
N HIS A 52 19.43 -4.32 0.45
CA HIS A 52 20.68 -5.06 0.39
C HIS A 52 20.90 -5.76 -0.97
N TYR A 53 19.86 -6.40 -1.49
CA TYR A 53 19.89 -7.08 -2.79
C TYR A 53 19.63 -6.17 -3.99
N LYS A 54 19.49 -4.84 -3.78
CA LYS A 54 19.29 -3.84 -4.84
C LYS A 54 18.11 -4.18 -5.74
N LEU A 55 16.97 -4.59 -5.16
CA LEU A 55 15.81 -5.10 -5.91
C LEU A 55 14.99 -3.99 -6.59
N ASP A 56 15.56 -3.34 -7.60
CA ASP A 56 14.89 -2.32 -8.43
C ASP A 56 13.73 -2.82 -9.29
N ASN A 57 13.50 -4.14 -9.33
CA ASN A 57 12.32 -4.75 -9.90
C ASN A 57 11.20 -4.96 -8.87
N LEU A 58 11.39 -4.54 -7.61
CA LEU A 58 10.36 -4.56 -6.56
C LEU A 58 9.79 -3.15 -6.35
N CYS A 59 8.46 -3.05 -6.36
CA CYS A 59 7.71 -1.85 -6.05
C CYS A 59 6.66 -2.16 -4.99
N ALA A 60 6.81 -1.60 -3.80
CA ALA A 60 5.83 -1.71 -2.73
C ALA A 60 4.84 -0.54 -2.77
N ILE A 61 3.63 -0.75 -2.25
CA ILE A 61 2.62 0.26 -2.05
C ILE A 61 2.13 0.13 -0.61
N VAL A 62 2.15 1.23 0.14
CA VAL A 62 1.51 1.34 1.44
C VAL A 62 0.18 2.07 1.23
N ASP A 63 -0.93 1.37 1.51
CA ASP A 63 -2.25 1.96 1.62
C ASP A 63 -2.35 2.74 2.95
N ARG A 64 -2.02 4.04 2.91
CA ARG A 64 -1.89 4.91 4.07
C ARG A 64 -3.22 5.57 4.42
N ASN A 65 -4.18 4.75 4.83
CA ASN A 65 -5.53 5.18 5.19
C ASN A 65 -5.71 5.56 6.67
N ARG A 66 -4.68 5.38 7.50
CA ARG A 66 -4.57 5.74 8.93
C ARG A 66 -5.52 4.99 9.86
N LEU A 67 -6.15 3.90 9.41
CA LEU A 67 -7.12 3.14 10.20
C LEU A 67 -6.83 1.64 10.19
N GLN A 68 -6.77 1.04 11.38
CA GLN A 68 -6.71 -0.41 11.61
C GLN A 68 -7.93 -0.91 12.39
N ILE A 69 -7.97 -2.20 12.74
CA ILE A 69 -9.11 -2.83 13.45
C ILE A 69 -9.47 -2.05 14.73
N SER A 70 -8.45 -1.70 15.52
CA SER A 70 -8.65 -1.13 16.86
C SER A 70 -8.76 0.40 16.88
N GLY A 71 -8.67 1.08 15.74
CA GLY A 71 -8.73 2.54 15.68
C GLY A 71 -7.73 3.16 14.69
N ASN A 72 -7.41 4.43 14.94
CA ASN A 72 -6.42 5.15 14.16
C ASN A 72 -5.01 4.59 14.40
N THR A 73 -4.21 4.42 13.34
CA THR A 73 -2.85 3.88 13.46
C THR A 73 -1.95 4.76 14.33
N GLU A 74 -2.15 6.09 14.33
CA GLU A 74 -1.35 7.02 15.11
C GLU A 74 -1.61 6.92 16.62
N ASP A 75 -2.80 6.46 17.00
CA ASP A 75 -3.15 6.25 18.41
C ASP A 75 -2.76 4.86 18.89
N VAL A 76 -2.87 3.84 18.02
CA VAL A 76 -2.62 2.44 18.40
C VAL A 76 -1.13 2.08 18.33
N MET A 77 -0.46 2.41 17.22
CA MET A 77 0.97 2.16 17.01
C MET A 77 1.49 3.08 15.89
N ALA A 78 1.87 4.30 16.23
CA ALA A 78 2.29 5.31 15.27
C ALA A 78 3.54 4.88 14.47
N HIS A 79 3.62 5.34 13.22
CA HIS A 79 4.73 5.02 12.32
C HIS A 79 5.74 6.17 12.11
N ASP A 80 5.64 7.24 12.91
CA ASP A 80 6.38 8.50 12.69
C ASP A 80 6.27 8.98 11.23
N ASP A 81 7.37 9.51 10.67
CA ASP A 81 7.52 9.77 9.24
C ASP A 81 7.83 8.47 8.49
N LEU A 82 6.79 7.87 7.90
CA LEU A 82 6.91 6.67 7.07
C LEU A 82 7.86 6.86 5.88
N CYS A 83 7.88 8.05 5.28
CA CYS A 83 8.73 8.33 4.14
C CYS A 83 10.21 8.29 4.55
N GLU A 84 10.58 8.98 5.63
CA GLU A 84 11.94 8.93 6.18
C GLU A 84 12.31 7.53 6.66
N ARG A 85 11.38 6.80 7.27
CA ARG A 85 11.61 5.42 7.70
C ARG A 85 12.02 4.52 6.54
N PHE A 86 11.27 4.50 5.44
CA PHE A 86 11.65 3.73 4.25
C PHE A 86 12.95 4.25 3.58
N ARG A 87 13.15 5.57 3.53
CA ARG A 87 14.41 6.16 3.04
C ARG A 87 15.61 5.67 3.85
N SER A 88 15.49 5.53 5.17
CA SER A 88 16.55 5.02 6.04
C SER A 88 16.95 3.57 5.72
N PHE A 89 16.03 2.76 5.19
CA PHE A 89 16.32 1.42 4.69
C PHE A 89 16.91 1.41 3.27
N GLY A 90 17.14 2.57 2.64
CA GLY A 90 17.74 2.69 1.31
C GLY A 90 16.75 2.55 0.15
N TRP A 91 15.45 2.68 0.41
CA TRP A 91 14.41 2.64 -0.62
C TRP A 91 14.27 3.98 -1.36
N HIS A 92 13.84 3.93 -2.61
CA HIS A 92 13.25 5.09 -3.27
C HIS A 92 11.82 5.26 -2.77
N VAL A 93 11.47 6.47 -2.32
CA VAL A 93 10.16 6.74 -1.72
C VAL A 93 9.44 7.78 -2.56
N ILE A 94 8.24 7.43 -3.01
CA ILE A 94 7.32 8.32 -3.70
C ILE A 94 6.13 8.56 -2.78
N ASP A 95 5.98 9.79 -2.31
CA ASP A 95 4.82 10.20 -1.51
C ASP A 95 3.71 10.64 -2.46
N VAL A 96 2.62 9.86 -2.50
CA VAL A 96 1.47 10.14 -3.36
C VAL A 96 0.44 10.87 -2.50
N ALA A 97 0.24 12.15 -2.80
CA ALA A 97 -0.53 13.06 -1.97
C ALA A 97 -2.01 12.68 -1.95
N ASP A 98 -2.57 12.30 -3.10
CA ASP A 98 -3.88 11.66 -3.18
C ASP A 98 -3.77 10.24 -3.76
N GLY A 99 -3.78 9.24 -2.88
CA GLY A 99 -3.81 7.83 -3.26
C GLY A 99 -5.12 7.36 -3.89
N ASN A 100 -6.12 8.24 -4.03
CA ASN A 100 -7.37 7.98 -4.75
C ASN A 100 -7.40 8.63 -6.14
N ASP A 101 -6.37 9.39 -6.51
CA ASP A 101 -6.19 9.98 -7.83
C ASP A 101 -5.41 9.01 -8.74
N ILE A 102 -6.03 8.63 -9.85
CA ILE A 102 -5.46 7.65 -10.79
C ILE A 102 -4.25 8.23 -11.54
N ASP A 103 -4.27 9.53 -11.85
CA ASP A 103 -3.19 10.19 -12.57
C ASP A 103 -1.96 10.35 -11.67
N GLU A 104 -2.13 10.68 -10.38
CA GLU A 104 -1.04 10.71 -9.40
C GLU A 104 -0.43 9.31 -9.21
N LEU A 105 -1.26 8.27 -9.03
CA LEU A 105 -0.79 6.89 -8.92
C LEU A 105 -0.06 6.44 -10.19
N HIS A 106 -0.61 6.77 -11.36
CA HIS A 106 0.00 6.43 -12.64
C HIS A 106 1.38 7.09 -12.79
N ALA A 107 1.50 8.38 -12.50
CA ALA A 107 2.77 9.09 -12.51
C ALA A 107 3.80 8.45 -11.55
N ALA A 108 3.37 8.09 -10.34
CA ALA A 108 4.22 7.41 -9.36
C ALA A 108 4.70 6.04 -9.84
N PHE A 109 3.85 5.25 -10.50
CA PHE A 109 4.24 3.98 -11.08
C PHE A 109 5.19 4.13 -12.28
N GLU A 110 5.00 5.16 -13.12
CA GLU A 110 5.95 5.46 -14.20
C GLU A 110 7.32 5.84 -13.64
N GLU A 111 7.38 6.71 -12.63
CA GLU A 111 8.63 7.06 -11.96
C GLU A 111 9.32 5.81 -11.37
N ALA A 112 8.58 4.97 -10.64
CA ALA A 112 9.12 3.76 -10.02
C ALA A 112 9.77 2.79 -11.02
N LYS A 113 9.31 2.76 -12.28
CA LYS A 113 9.92 1.94 -13.34
C LYS A 113 11.32 2.43 -13.75
N THR A 114 11.57 3.73 -13.64
CA THR A 114 12.83 4.36 -14.05
C THR A 114 13.94 4.20 -13.01
N VAL A 115 13.59 4.01 -11.74
CA VAL A 115 14.55 3.85 -10.63
C VAL A 115 15.29 2.52 -10.74
N LYS A 116 16.62 2.56 -10.61
CA LYS A 116 17.53 1.40 -10.68
C LYS A 116 18.44 1.31 -9.45
N GLY A 117 18.90 0.10 -9.16
CA GLY A 117 19.83 -0.18 -8.06
C GLY A 117 19.23 -0.16 -6.65
N LYS A 118 17.94 0.13 -6.50
CA LYS A 118 17.22 0.12 -5.21
C LYS A 118 15.71 -0.16 -5.41
N PRO A 119 15.04 -0.79 -4.45
CA PRO A 119 13.58 -0.97 -4.50
C PRO A 119 12.84 0.38 -4.35
N THR A 120 11.59 0.42 -4.79
CA THR A 120 10.71 1.61 -4.66
C THR A 120 9.51 1.32 -3.77
N VAL A 121 9.09 2.29 -2.97
CA VAL A 121 7.82 2.26 -2.23
C VAL A 121 7.01 3.52 -2.55
N LEU A 122 5.73 3.31 -2.82
CA LEU A 122 4.73 4.38 -2.90
C LEU A 122 4.01 4.44 -1.56
N ILE A 123 4.02 5.61 -0.91
CA ILE A 123 3.17 5.88 0.25
C ILE A 123 1.91 6.56 -0.29
N ALA A 124 0.82 5.80 -0.44
CA ALA A 124 -0.41 6.27 -1.05
C ALA A 124 -1.39 6.75 0.03
N ASN A 125 -1.61 8.06 0.13
CA ASN A 125 -2.52 8.64 1.11
C ASN A 125 -3.97 8.47 0.66
N THR A 126 -4.64 7.45 1.19
CA THR A 126 -5.99 7.04 0.75
C THR A 126 -7.05 7.33 1.80
N ILE A 127 -8.32 7.16 1.42
CA ILE A 127 -9.46 7.22 2.33
C ILE A 127 -10.03 5.80 2.47
N LYS A 128 -10.06 5.26 3.70
CA LYS A 128 -10.65 3.94 3.93
C LYS A 128 -12.15 3.98 3.62
N GLY A 129 -12.61 3.09 2.74
CA GLY A 129 -14.01 3.07 2.31
C GLY A 129 -14.38 4.18 1.33
N LYS A 130 -13.41 4.74 0.59
CA LYS A 130 -13.59 5.78 -0.43
C LYS A 130 -14.82 5.54 -1.32
N GLY A 131 -15.57 6.61 -1.58
CA GLY A 131 -16.65 6.66 -2.57
C GLY A 131 -18.06 6.64 -1.99
N SER A 132 -18.22 6.45 -0.67
CA SER A 132 -19.51 6.60 0.00
C SER A 132 -19.32 7.09 1.43
N SER A 133 -20.03 8.15 1.82
CA SER A 133 -20.00 8.70 3.18
C SER A 133 -20.49 7.71 4.24
N VAL A 134 -21.15 6.63 3.82
CA VAL A 134 -21.55 5.52 4.69
C VAL A 134 -20.31 4.80 5.26
N MET A 135 -19.23 4.72 4.47
CA MET A 135 -18.03 3.93 4.78
C MET A 135 -16.77 4.77 5.03
N GLU A 136 -16.69 5.96 4.42
CA GLU A 136 -15.48 6.79 4.45
C GLU A 136 -15.00 7.12 5.86
N ASN A 137 -13.74 6.79 6.14
CA ASN A 137 -13.05 7.04 7.42
C ASN A 137 -13.75 6.44 8.65
N GLN A 138 -14.46 5.33 8.48
CA GLN A 138 -15.14 4.64 9.58
C GLN A 138 -14.41 3.34 9.97
N VAL A 139 -13.89 3.27 11.19
CA VAL A 139 -13.21 2.07 11.73
C VAL A 139 -14.13 0.83 11.69
N SER A 140 -15.42 1.02 11.99
CA SER A 140 -16.42 -0.05 12.01
C SER A 140 -16.60 -0.74 10.66
N TRP A 141 -16.21 -0.10 9.55
CA TRP A 141 -16.31 -0.64 8.20
C TRP A 141 -15.13 -1.50 7.77
N HIS A 142 -14.16 -1.76 8.65
CA HIS A 142 -13.03 -2.61 8.32
C HIS A 142 -13.41 -4.08 8.01
N HIS A 143 -14.45 -4.62 8.66
CA HIS A 143 -14.92 -5.99 8.45
C HIS A 143 -16.45 -6.11 8.42
N LYS A 144 -17.17 -4.98 8.33
CA LYS A 144 -18.63 -4.95 8.32
C LYS A 144 -19.16 -5.37 6.96
N VAL A 145 -20.17 -6.22 6.97
CA VAL A 145 -20.97 -6.54 5.79
C VAL A 145 -22.14 -5.54 5.70
N PRO A 146 -22.32 -4.82 4.57
CA PRO A 146 -23.44 -3.89 4.41
C PRO A 146 -24.78 -4.61 4.56
N ASN A 147 -25.75 -3.97 5.22
CA ASN A 147 -27.15 -4.39 5.12
C ASN A 147 -27.79 -3.88 3.81
N ALA A 148 -29.02 -4.31 3.50
CA ALA A 148 -29.69 -3.96 2.24
C ALA A 148 -29.86 -2.44 2.01
N LYS A 149 -30.11 -1.67 3.09
CA LYS A 149 -30.25 -0.21 3.01
C LYS A 149 -28.90 0.45 2.74
N GLU A 150 -27.86 0.04 3.48
CA GLU A 150 -26.50 0.53 3.30
C GLU A 150 -25.96 0.22 1.90
N TYR A 151 -26.17 -1.01 1.42
CA TYR A 151 -25.79 -1.43 0.07
C TYR A 151 -26.45 -0.54 -0.99
N THR A 152 -27.76 -0.30 -0.88
CA THR A 152 -28.48 0.56 -1.84
C THR A 152 -27.88 1.96 -1.86
N GLN A 153 -27.63 2.55 -0.70
CA GLN A 153 -27.02 3.88 -0.60
C GLN A 153 -25.61 3.93 -1.19
N ILE A 154 -24.75 2.95 -0.87
CA ILE A 154 -23.38 2.87 -1.39
C ILE A 154 -23.39 2.79 -2.92
N MET A 155 -24.30 2.00 -3.50
CA MET A 155 -24.41 1.86 -4.95
C MET A 155 -24.91 3.15 -5.63
N GLU A 156 -25.80 3.92 -4.97
CA GLU A 156 -26.22 5.24 -5.45
C GLU A 156 -25.07 6.25 -5.40
N ASP A 157 -24.26 6.24 -4.34
CA ASP A 157 -23.09 7.10 -4.20
C ASP A 157 -22.08 6.84 -5.32
N PHE A 158 -21.79 5.57 -5.62
CA PHE A 158 -20.89 5.21 -6.71
C PHE A 158 -21.41 5.63 -8.09
N LYS A 159 -22.72 5.51 -8.35
CA LYS A 159 -23.32 5.97 -9.61
C LYS A 159 -23.18 7.48 -9.78
N ARG A 160 -23.51 8.24 -8.74
CA ARG A 160 -23.38 9.71 -8.75
C ARG A 160 -21.95 10.15 -8.99
N ALA A 161 -20.98 9.48 -8.35
CA ALA A 161 -19.56 9.77 -8.57
C ALA A 161 -19.15 9.51 -10.02
N LYS A 162 -19.61 8.40 -10.63
CA LYS A 162 -19.29 8.07 -12.02
C LYS A 162 -19.87 9.07 -13.02
N GLU A 163 -21.04 9.63 -12.75
CA GLU A 163 -21.69 10.64 -13.61
C GLU A 163 -21.03 12.03 -13.51
N ALA A 164 -20.17 12.25 -12.51
CA ALA A 164 -19.46 13.51 -12.29
C ALA A 164 -18.12 13.62 -13.05
N PHE A 165 -17.67 12.53 -13.69
CA PHE A 165 -16.46 12.45 -14.53
C PHE A 165 -16.85 12.17 -16.00
#